data_AF-A0A0R3RLR2-F1
#
_entry.id   AF-A0A0R3RLR2-F1
#
_cell.length_a   1.000
_cell.length_b   1.000
_cell.length_c   1.000
_cell.angle_alpha   90.00
_cell.angle_beta   90.00
_cell.angle_gamma   90.00
#
_symmetry.space_group_name_H-M   'P 1'
#
loop_
_entity.id
_entity.type
_entity.pdbx_description
1 polymer ?
#
loop_
_entity_poly.entity_id
_entity_poly.type
_entity_poly.pdbx_seq_one_letter_code
_entity_poly.pdbx_strand_id
1 'polypeptide(L)'
;MMASSTEEDDHHAEDPHKSDLWQQTLQAAVAATSQSEAAKKRQQQRKPMRQSNVVERSERSLLCLTLSNPLRKACITIVEWRPFEWLILLMICANCIALAVYQPYPAQDSDTKNIILEQIEYLFIVVFTIECVLKVIALGFLFHPGAYLRNAWNILDFIIVVIGLVSTALSRMNIQGFDVKALRAFRVLRPLRLVSGVPSLQVVLNAILRAMIPLLHIALLVMFVIIIYAIIGLELIQHSLTKKRKTHFSFDPSTGQLAQHTPSTCGFASSAFHCQPNGSSLSISIEAIPRRLVAW
;
A
#
# COMPACT_ATOMS: atom_id res chain seq x y z
N MET A 1 7.74 -79.01 50.25
CA MET A 1 7.56 -79.69 48.95
C MET A 1 8.03 -78.74 47.86
N MET A 2 9.10 -79.14 47.13
CA MET A 2 9.48 -78.86 45.71
C MET A 2 9.33 -77.42 45.15
N ALA A 3 10.21 -76.82 44.32
CA ALA A 3 11.34 -77.21 43.47
C ALA A 3 12.12 -75.90 43.12
N SER A 4 13.47 -75.81 43.14
CA SER A 4 14.47 -76.13 42.10
C SER A 4 14.39 -75.34 40.78
N SER A 5 15.38 -74.48 40.50
CA SER A 5 16.11 -74.28 39.21
C SER A 5 17.07 -73.08 39.34
N THR A 6 18.38 -73.28 39.55
CA THR A 6 19.49 -73.33 38.56
C THR A 6 19.82 -71.97 37.91
N GLU A 7 20.85 -71.31 38.44
CA GLU A 7 21.62 -70.24 37.80
C GLU A 7 22.70 -70.88 36.91
N GLU A 8 22.69 -70.56 35.61
CA GLU A 8 23.78 -70.83 34.65
C GLU A 8 24.40 -69.49 34.23
N ASP A 9 25.68 -69.32 34.52
CA ASP A 9 26.56 -68.24 34.05
C ASP A 9 26.89 -68.46 32.56
N ASP A 10 26.62 -67.46 31.70
CA ASP A 10 27.10 -67.45 30.32
C ASP A 10 27.90 -66.17 30.03
N HIS A 11 29.22 -66.36 29.93
CA HIS A 11 30.17 -65.41 29.34
C HIS A 11 29.98 -65.37 27.82
N HIS A 12 29.37 -64.31 27.29
CA HIS A 12 29.35 -64.06 25.84
C HIS A 12 30.34 -62.96 25.44
N ALA A 13 31.28 -63.35 24.55
CA ALA A 13 32.22 -62.47 23.87
C ALA A 13 31.49 -61.40 23.04
N GLU A 14 31.89 -60.14 23.20
CA GLU A 14 31.33 -59.00 22.45
C GLU A 14 31.86 -58.95 21.01
N ASP A 15 30.98 -59.19 20.03
CA ASP A 15 31.26 -58.98 18.61
C ASP A 15 31.33 -57.47 18.27
N PRO A 16 32.46 -56.95 17.75
CA PRO A 16 32.63 -55.51 17.48
C PRO A 16 31.67 -54.96 16.42
N HIS A 17 31.18 -55.79 15.48
CA HIS A 17 30.21 -55.36 14.47
C HIS A 17 28.81 -55.06 15.06
N LYS A 18 28.42 -55.74 16.16
CA LYS A 18 27.14 -55.46 16.82
C LYS A 18 27.22 -54.15 17.61
N SER A 19 28.35 -53.86 18.27
CA SER A 19 28.52 -52.62 19.00
C SER A 19 28.52 -51.40 18.07
N ASP A 20 29.09 -51.51 16.87
CA ASP A 20 29.02 -50.46 15.84
C ASP A 20 27.58 -50.19 15.37
N LEU A 21 26.79 -51.26 15.14
CA LEU A 21 25.38 -51.13 14.75
C LEU A 21 24.52 -50.54 15.89
N TRP A 22 24.81 -50.91 17.14
CA TRP A 22 24.17 -50.33 18.32
C TRP A 22 24.55 -48.85 18.50
N GLN A 23 25.80 -48.47 18.26
CA GLN A 23 26.23 -47.07 18.33
C GLN A 23 25.60 -46.24 17.20
N GLN A 24 25.50 -46.78 15.99
CA GLN A 24 24.89 -46.11 14.86
C GLN A 24 23.36 -45.95 15.03
N THR A 25 22.68 -46.95 15.60
CA THR A 25 21.26 -46.86 15.94
C THR A 25 21.01 -45.91 17.12
N LEU A 26 21.89 -45.87 18.12
CA LEU A 26 21.81 -44.89 19.22
C LEU A 26 22.02 -43.46 18.72
N GLN A 27 22.99 -43.21 17.84
CA GLN A 27 23.20 -41.89 17.24
C GLN A 27 22.02 -41.45 16.38
N ALA A 28 21.44 -42.36 15.59
CA ALA A 28 20.23 -42.08 14.82
C ALA A 28 19.01 -41.78 15.72
N ALA A 29 18.86 -42.51 16.83
CA ALA A 29 17.80 -42.27 17.81
C ALA A 29 17.96 -40.91 18.50
N VAL A 30 19.17 -40.54 18.93
CA VAL A 30 19.47 -39.23 19.55
C VAL A 30 19.24 -38.09 18.56
N ALA A 31 19.62 -38.27 17.29
CA ALA A 31 19.35 -37.30 16.23
C ALA A 31 17.84 -37.12 16.01
N ALA A 32 17.05 -38.21 16.00
CA ALA A 32 15.59 -38.15 15.90
C ALA A 32 14.93 -37.45 17.10
N THR A 33 15.44 -37.66 18.32
CA THR A 33 14.94 -36.96 19.52
C THR A 33 15.24 -35.47 19.46
N SER A 34 16.43 -35.07 19.01
CA SER A 34 16.79 -33.64 18.86
C SER A 34 15.92 -32.89 17.85
N GLN A 35 15.55 -33.56 16.74
CA GLN A 35 14.63 -33.01 15.73
C GLN A 35 13.20 -32.93 16.26
N SER A 36 12.75 -33.92 17.03
CA SER A 36 11.42 -33.93 17.67
C SER A 36 11.29 -32.83 18.73
N GLU A 37 12.33 -32.58 19.54
CA GLU A 37 12.36 -31.48 20.51
C GLU A 37 12.43 -30.10 19.83
N ALA A 38 13.21 -29.95 18.76
CA ALA A 38 13.25 -28.72 17.96
C ALA A 38 11.91 -28.44 17.26
N ALA A 39 11.23 -29.48 16.76
CA ALA A 39 9.89 -29.39 16.18
C ALA A 39 8.82 -29.07 17.24
N LYS A 40 8.90 -29.68 18.44
CA LYS A 40 8.04 -29.33 19.58
C LYS A 40 8.24 -27.89 20.03
N LYS A 41 9.48 -27.38 20.11
CA LYS A 41 9.76 -25.96 20.41
C LYS A 41 9.17 -25.02 19.35
N ARG A 42 9.27 -25.35 18.06
CA ARG A 42 8.63 -24.58 16.97
C ARG A 42 7.09 -24.61 17.04
N GLN A 43 6.48 -25.71 17.50
CA GLN A 43 5.04 -25.80 17.72
C GLN A 43 4.57 -25.11 19.01
N GLN A 44 5.37 -25.08 20.07
CA GLN A 44 5.04 -24.37 21.32
C GLN A 44 5.08 -22.84 21.15
N GLN A 45 5.89 -22.33 20.22
CA GLN A 45 5.86 -20.93 19.76
C GLN A 45 4.65 -20.60 18.87
N ARG A 46 3.92 -21.62 18.39
CA ARG A 46 2.71 -21.53 17.56
C ARG A 46 1.42 -21.75 18.34
N LYS A 47 1.43 -21.66 19.67
CA LYS A 47 0.19 -21.42 20.40
C LYS A 47 -0.39 -20.09 19.90
N PRO A 48 -1.64 -20.03 19.42
CA PRO A 48 -2.28 -18.75 19.17
C PRO A 48 -2.31 -18.05 20.52
N MET A 49 -1.43 -17.06 20.68
CA MET A 49 -1.57 -16.07 21.72
C MET A 49 -2.98 -15.53 21.49
N ARG A 50 -3.93 -15.91 22.35
CA ARG A 50 -5.16 -15.14 22.51
C ARG A 50 -4.64 -13.79 22.93
N GLN A 51 -4.42 -12.93 21.94
CA GLN A 51 -4.08 -11.55 22.11
C GLN A 51 -5.35 -10.92 22.64
N SER A 52 -5.66 -11.18 23.91
CA SER A 52 -6.33 -10.22 24.73
C SER A 52 -5.44 -8.99 24.67
N ASN A 53 -5.72 -8.11 23.72
CA ASN A 53 -5.28 -6.73 23.73
C ASN A 53 -5.87 -6.11 25.00
N VAL A 54 -5.30 -6.44 26.16
CA VAL A 54 -5.49 -5.66 27.38
C VAL A 54 -4.66 -4.41 27.11
N VAL A 55 -5.29 -3.46 26.42
CA VAL A 55 -4.76 -2.11 26.29
C VAL A 55 -4.56 -1.63 27.73
N GLU A 56 -3.32 -1.43 28.15
CA GLU A 56 -2.96 -0.83 29.43
C GLU A 56 -3.68 0.53 29.53
N ARG A 57 -4.84 0.54 30.19
CA ARG A 57 -5.67 1.74 30.33
C ARG A 57 -5.17 2.54 31.52
N SER A 58 -4.51 3.65 31.22
CA SER A 58 -4.15 4.65 32.22
C SER A 58 -5.40 5.30 32.85
N GLU A 59 -5.31 5.56 34.15
CA GLU A 59 -6.37 6.05 35.05
C GLU A 59 -6.96 7.41 34.63
N ARG A 60 -6.30 8.14 33.73
CA ARG A 60 -6.74 9.46 33.24
C ARG A 60 -6.77 9.46 31.71
N SER A 61 -7.76 10.15 31.14
CA SER A 61 -7.78 10.59 29.74
C SER A 61 -7.96 12.10 29.78
N LEU A 62 -7.27 12.84 28.90
CA LEU A 62 -7.49 14.28 28.70
C LEU A 62 -7.21 15.19 29.91
N LEU A 63 -6.24 14.85 30.77
CA LEU A 63 -5.76 15.70 31.89
C LEU A 63 -6.83 16.19 32.92
N CYS A 64 -8.13 15.93 32.71
CA CYS A 64 -9.27 16.31 33.54
C CYS A 64 -10.40 15.26 33.62
N LEU A 65 -10.41 14.20 32.79
CA LEU A 65 -11.43 13.14 32.84
C LEU A 65 -10.88 11.88 33.53
N THR A 66 -11.05 11.82 34.85
CA THR A 66 -10.83 10.63 35.67
C THR A 66 -11.69 9.45 35.16
N LEU A 67 -11.19 8.21 35.29
CA LEU A 67 -11.88 6.95 34.98
C LEU A 67 -13.28 6.80 35.63
N SER A 68 -13.62 7.66 36.59
CA SER A 68 -14.89 7.72 37.32
C SER A 68 -16.04 8.40 36.57
N ASN A 69 -15.80 9.13 35.49
CA ASN A 69 -16.89 9.82 34.77
C ASN A 69 -17.79 8.82 34.02
N PRO A 70 -19.11 8.85 34.22
CA PRO A 70 -20.04 7.91 33.60
C PRO A 70 -20.03 8.02 32.07
N LEU A 71 -19.79 9.22 31.53
CA LEU A 71 -19.65 9.45 30.08
C LEU A 71 -18.47 8.67 29.47
N ARG A 72 -17.31 8.64 30.16
CA ARG A 72 -16.14 7.87 29.68
C ARG A 72 -16.41 6.38 29.75
N LYS A 73 -17.05 5.88 30.82
CA LYS A 73 -17.44 4.47 30.94
C LYS A 73 -18.42 4.07 29.84
N ALA A 74 -19.46 4.86 29.60
CA ALA A 74 -20.41 4.62 28.51
C ALA A 74 -19.73 4.60 27.14
N CYS A 75 -18.84 5.57 26.85
CA CYS A 75 -18.07 5.58 25.59
C CYS A 75 -17.17 4.35 25.45
N ILE A 76 -16.52 3.90 26.52
CA ILE A 76 -15.71 2.67 26.50
C ILE A 76 -16.58 1.46 26.19
N THR A 77 -17.73 1.31 26.87
CA THR A 77 -18.66 0.19 26.64
C THR A 77 -19.20 0.18 25.22
N ILE A 78 -19.50 1.35 24.64
CA ILE A 78 -19.97 1.48 23.26
C ILE A 78 -18.86 1.17 22.24
N VAL A 79 -17.63 1.63 22.48
CA VAL A 79 -16.49 1.39 21.57
C VAL A 79 -16.03 -0.06 21.62
N GLU A 80 -16.09 -0.72 22.78
CA GLU A 80 -15.75 -2.15 22.94
C GLU A 80 -16.81 -3.10 22.41
N TRP A 81 -17.98 -2.57 22.03
CA TRP A 81 -19.08 -3.39 21.56
C TRP A 81 -18.78 -4.01 20.20
N ARG A 82 -18.80 -5.35 20.13
CA ARG A 82 -18.60 -6.10 18.87
C ARG A 82 -19.52 -5.67 17.72
N PRO A 83 -20.82 -5.42 17.95
CA PRO A 83 -21.70 -4.96 16.86
C PRO A 83 -21.30 -3.59 16.31
N PHE A 84 -20.71 -2.72 17.14
CA PHE A 84 -20.25 -1.41 16.71
C PHE A 84 -19.12 -1.53 15.68
N GLU A 85 -18.17 -2.44 15.90
CA GLU A 85 -17.08 -2.73 14.93
C GLU A 85 -17.65 -3.19 13.58
N TRP A 86 -18.63 -4.11 13.59
CA TRP A 86 -19.29 -4.59 12.36
C TRP A 86 -20.14 -3.53 11.67
N LEU A 87 -20.78 -2.63 12.42
CA LEU A 87 -21.56 -1.52 11.87
C LEU A 87 -20.66 -0.56 11.11
N ILE A 88 -19.51 -0.18 11.70
CA ILE A 88 -18.53 0.70 11.06
C ILE A 88 -17.95 0.02 9.81
N LEU A 89 -17.65 -1.27 9.88
CA LEU A 89 -17.20 -2.06 8.73
C LEU A 89 -18.21 -2.05 7.58
N LEU A 90 -19.49 -2.29 7.89
CA LEU A 90 -20.58 -2.26 6.92
C LEU A 90 -20.74 -0.87 6.29
N MET A 91 -20.64 0.19 7.09
CA MET A 91 -20.67 1.59 6.61
C MET A 91 -19.51 1.91 5.67
N ILE A 92 -18.30 1.41 5.94
CA ILE A 92 -17.16 1.56 5.03
C ILE A 92 -17.43 0.83 3.71
N CYS A 93 -17.90 -0.42 3.75
CA CYS A 93 -18.26 -1.18 2.54
C CYS A 93 -19.35 -0.48 1.72
N ALA A 94 -20.41 0.02 2.37
CA ALA A 94 -21.47 0.78 1.72
C ALA A 94 -20.93 2.07 1.08
N ASN A 95 -19.98 2.76 1.73
CA ASN A 95 -19.33 3.93 1.16
C ASN A 95 -18.48 3.60 -0.08
N CYS A 96 -17.76 2.47 -0.06
CA CYS A 96 -17.01 2.00 -1.23
C CYS A 96 -17.94 1.68 -2.41
N ILE A 97 -19.09 1.06 -2.16
CA ILE A 97 -20.11 0.78 -3.18
C ILE A 97 -20.66 2.09 -3.75
N ALA A 98 -20.97 3.07 -2.89
CA ALA A 98 -21.42 4.39 -3.33
C ALA A 98 -20.38 5.08 -4.22
N LEU A 99 -19.09 4.96 -3.90
CA LEU A 99 -18.00 5.48 -4.71
C LEU A 99 -17.86 4.73 -6.05
N ALA A 100 -18.08 3.42 -6.08
CA ALA A 100 -18.03 2.62 -7.31
C ALA A 100 -19.21 2.90 -8.26
N VAL A 101 -20.38 3.22 -7.70
CA VAL A 101 -21.59 3.60 -8.45
C VAL A 101 -21.53 5.06 -8.93
N TYR A 102 -20.62 5.87 -8.36
CA TYR A 102 -20.41 7.24 -8.78
C TYR A 102 -19.91 7.30 -10.23
N GLN A 103 -20.77 7.76 -11.14
CA GLN A 103 -20.44 7.91 -12.55
C GLN A 103 -20.03 9.36 -12.84
N PRO A 104 -18.77 9.65 -13.21
CA PRO A 104 -18.35 10.99 -13.62
C PRO A 104 -18.85 11.27 -15.04
N TYR A 105 -20.15 11.53 -15.20
CA TYR A 105 -20.69 11.87 -16.51
C TYR A 105 -20.28 13.31 -16.90
N PRO A 106 -19.80 13.55 -18.13
CA PRO A 106 -19.61 14.89 -18.63
C PRO A 106 -20.98 15.51 -18.88
N ALA A 107 -21.35 16.51 -18.07
CA ALA A 107 -22.48 17.42 -18.25
C ALA A 107 -23.91 16.81 -18.23
N GLN A 108 -24.67 17.23 -17.21
CA GLN A 108 -26.09 17.60 -17.23
C GLN A 108 -27.23 16.58 -17.02
N ASP A 109 -27.05 15.26 -17.05
CA ASP A 109 -28.22 14.35 -16.98
C ASP A 109 -28.31 13.42 -15.75
N SER A 110 -27.85 13.82 -14.56
CA SER A 110 -27.98 12.97 -13.35
C SER A 110 -28.04 13.75 -12.03
N ASP A 111 -28.96 14.72 -11.91
CA ASP A 111 -29.05 15.54 -10.69
C ASP A 111 -29.48 14.71 -9.47
N THR A 112 -30.56 13.93 -9.56
CA THR A 112 -31.13 13.25 -8.38
C THR A 112 -30.20 12.18 -7.79
N LYS A 113 -29.56 11.35 -8.62
CA LYS A 113 -28.66 10.30 -8.14
C LYS A 113 -27.43 10.88 -7.47
N ASN A 114 -26.80 11.88 -8.09
CA ASN A 114 -25.59 12.50 -7.56
C ASN A 114 -25.86 13.28 -6.26
N ILE A 115 -27.02 13.95 -6.15
CA ILE A 115 -27.44 14.62 -4.90
C ILE A 115 -27.64 13.60 -3.78
N ILE A 116 -28.30 12.46 -4.05
CA ILE A 116 -28.48 11.39 -3.06
C ILE A 116 -27.13 10.81 -2.63
N LEU A 117 -26.23 10.52 -3.58
CA LEU A 117 -24.89 10.02 -3.28
C LEU A 117 -24.11 11.01 -2.39
N GLU A 118 -24.17 12.31 -2.69
CA GLU A 118 -23.53 13.36 -1.88
C GLU A 118 -24.11 13.44 -0.45
N GLN A 119 -25.43 13.29 -0.30
CA GLN A 119 -26.08 13.26 1.00
C GLN A 119 -25.67 12.03 1.83
N ILE A 120 -25.57 10.86 1.19
CA ILE A 120 -25.08 9.63 1.83
C ILE A 120 -23.59 9.79 2.23
N GLU A 121 -22.76 10.41 1.39
CA GLU A 121 -21.36 10.71 1.73
C GLU A 121 -21.19 11.62 2.94
N TYR A 122 -22.06 12.63 3.06
CA TYR A 122 -22.12 13.49 4.23
C TYR A 122 -22.51 12.70 5.49
N LEU A 123 -23.51 11.83 5.40
CA LEU A 123 -23.92 10.94 6.50
C LEU A 123 -22.75 10.07 6.97
N PHE A 124 -22.01 9.45 6.05
CA PHE A 124 -20.83 8.65 6.40
C PHE A 124 -19.77 9.47 7.16
N ILE A 125 -19.47 10.70 6.73
CA ILE A 125 -18.52 11.57 7.44
C ILE A 125 -18.98 11.83 8.87
N VAL A 126 -20.26 12.15 9.07
CA VAL A 126 -20.81 12.44 10.39
C VAL A 126 -20.67 11.22 11.30
N VAL A 127 -21.06 10.04 10.83
CA VAL A 127 -20.95 8.78 11.60
C VAL A 127 -19.49 8.48 11.97
N PHE A 128 -18.57 8.61 11.03
CA PHE A 128 -17.14 8.40 11.26
C PHE A 128 -16.52 9.45 12.20
N THR A 129 -17.01 10.69 12.16
CA THR A 129 -16.56 11.74 13.08
C THR A 129 -17.00 11.42 14.49
N ILE A 130 -18.26 10.98 14.68
CA ILE A 130 -18.77 10.56 16.00
C ILE A 130 -17.96 9.38 16.52
N GLU A 131 -17.69 8.37 15.68
CA GLU A 131 -16.88 7.21 16.04
C GLU A 131 -15.45 7.58 16.46
N CYS A 132 -14.80 8.47 15.70
CA CYS A 132 -13.47 8.99 16.04
C CYS A 132 -13.47 9.74 17.38
N VAL A 133 -14.46 10.61 17.62
CA VAL A 133 -14.62 11.35 18.89
C VAL A 133 -14.86 10.39 20.05
N LEU A 134 -15.71 9.38 19.89
CA LEU A 134 -15.95 8.34 20.90
C LEU A 134 -14.65 7.59 21.25
N LYS A 135 -13.86 7.21 20.25
CA LYS A 135 -12.56 6.55 20.45
C LYS A 135 -11.56 7.47 21.18
N VAL A 136 -11.50 8.74 20.81
CA VAL A 136 -10.65 9.74 21.47
C VAL A 136 -11.03 9.91 22.94
N ILE A 137 -12.32 9.97 23.27
CA ILE A 137 -12.80 10.09 24.65
C ILE A 137 -12.52 8.81 25.44
N ALA A 138 -12.72 7.64 24.83
CA ALA A 138 -12.49 6.34 25.47
C ALA A 138 -11.00 6.07 25.77
N LEU A 139 -10.11 6.34 24.81
CA LEU A 139 -8.68 5.99 24.85
C LEU A 139 -7.78 7.14 25.33
N GLY A 140 -8.24 8.39 25.21
CA GLY A 140 -7.45 9.59 25.53
C GLY A 140 -6.62 10.12 24.35
N PHE A 141 -6.44 11.45 24.30
CA PHE A 141 -5.91 12.15 23.12
C PHE A 141 -4.40 11.93 22.87
N LEU A 142 -3.52 12.30 23.82
CA LEU A 142 -2.06 12.33 23.55
C LEU A 142 -1.14 11.90 24.72
N PHE A 143 -1.49 12.17 25.97
CA PHE A 143 -0.54 12.13 27.10
C PHE A 143 -0.41 10.79 27.86
N HIS A 144 -0.85 9.66 27.29
CA HIS A 144 -0.80 8.36 27.98
C HIS A 144 -0.12 7.27 27.14
N PRO A 145 0.53 6.26 27.77
CA PRO A 145 1.23 5.19 27.06
C PRO A 145 0.31 4.33 26.17
N GLY A 146 -1.00 4.35 26.39
CA GLY A 146 -2.05 3.78 25.52
C GLY A 146 -2.85 4.81 24.71
N ALA A 147 -2.33 6.02 24.48
CA ALA A 147 -3.05 7.09 23.79
C ALA A 147 -3.45 6.71 22.36
N TYR A 148 -4.61 7.23 21.93
CA TYR A 148 -5.20 6.96 20.62
C TYR A 148 -4.21 7.19 19.47
N LEU A 149 -3.44 8.29 19.54
CA LEU A 149 -2.49 8.71 18.50
C LEU A 149 -1.14 7.96 18.53
N ARG A 150 -0.93 6.99 19.42
CA ARG A 150 0.27 6.13 19.38
C ARG A 150 0.08 4.89 18.52
N ASN A 151 -1.18 4.51 18.25
CA ASN A 151 -1.50 3.42 17.35
C ASN A 151 -1.59 3.95 15.91
N ALA A 152 -0.67 3.53 15.05
CA ALA A 152 -0.59 3.97 13.64
C ALA A 152 -1.92 3.81 12.87
N TRP A 153 -2.69 2.75 13.19
CA TRP A 153 -3.98 2.50 12.56
C TRP A 153 -5.06 3.51 12.96
N ASN A 154 -5.04 3.94 14.22
CA ASN A 154 -5.94 4.98 14.72
C ASN A 154 -5.53 6.37 14.19
N ILE A 155 -4.23 6.61 14.00
CA ILE A 155 -3.74 7.84 13.35
C ILE A 155 -4.23 7.92 11.90
N LEU A 156 -4.12 6.83 11.15
CA LEU A 156 -4.64 6.76 9.77
C LEU A 156 -6.14 7.06 9.74
N ASP A 157 -6.89 6.47 10.66
CA ASP A 157 -8.33 6.70 10.80
C ASP A 157 -8.65 8.17 11.09
N PHE A 158 -7.92 8.80 12.02
CA PHE A 158 -8.03 10.22 12.37
C PHE A 158 -7.74 11.13 11.18
N ILE A 159 -6.64 10.89 10.46
CA ILE A 159 -6.24 11.68 9.28
C ILE A 159 -7.35 11.63 8.22
N ILE A 160 -7.94 10.47 7.97
CA ILE A 160 -9.01 10.32 6.98
C ILE A 160 -10.26 11.12 7.39
N VAL A 161 -10.65 11.12 8.66
CA VAL A 161 -11.77 11.95 9.15
C VAL A 161 -11.46 13.43 9.03
N VAL A 162 -10.25 13.87 9.40
CA VAL A 162 -9.85 15.28 9.30
C VAL A 162 -9.85 15.75 7.85
N ILE A 163 -9.27 14.98 6.94
CA ILE A 163 -9.29 15.30 5.50
C ILE A 163 -10.73 15.36 4.99
N GLY A 164 -11.58 14.42 5.39
CA GLY A 164 -13.00 14.41 5.03
C GLY A 164 -13.76 15.64 5.54
N LEU A 165 -13.54 16.02 6.80
CA LEU A 165 -14.17 17.17 7.44
C LEU A 165 -13.72 18.48 6.78
N VAL A 166 -12.41 18.64 6.56
CA VAL A 166 -11.82 19.81 5.88
C VAL A 166 -12.33 19.91 4.44
N SER A 167 -12.37 18.80 3.69
CA SER A 167 -12.91 18.73 2.34
C SER A 167 -14.37 19.19 2.27
N THR A 168 -15.22 18.70 3.18
CA THR A 168 -16.63 19.12 3.26
C THR A 168 -16.79 20.57 3.72
N ALA A 169 -16.01 21.02 4.71
CA ALA A 169 -16.06 22.40 5.18
C ALA A 169 -15.68 23.40 4.08
N LEU A 170 -14.58 23.14 3.35
CA LEU A 170 -14.15 23.93 2.19
C LEU A 170 -15.22 23.97 1.10
N SER A 171 -15.85 22.83 0.81
CA SER A 171 -16.94 22.75 -0.17
C SER A 171 -18.17 23.57 0.24
N ARG A 172 -18.45 23.71 1.55
CA ARG A 172 -19.56 24.51 2.08
C ARG A 172 -19.26 26.01 2.12
N MET A 173 -18.00 26.37 2.38
CA MET A 173 -17.58 27.78 2.46
C MET A 173 -17.37 28.43 1.09
N ASN A 174 -17.45 27.66 -0.01
CA ASN A 174 -17.34 28.11 -1.41
C ASN A 174 -16.23 29.15 -1.62
N ILE A 175 -15.05 28.92 -1.02
CA ILE A 175 -13.91 29.82 -1.14
C ILE A 175 -13.45 29.76 -2.60
N GLN A 176 -13.67 30.85 -3.34
CA GLN A 176 -13.29 31.01 -4.73
C GLN A 176 -11.76 30.88 -4.85
N GLY A 177 -11.26 29.70 -5.24
CA GLY A 177 -9.83 29.45 -5.38
C GLY A 177 -9.38 28.00 -5.14
N PHE A 178 -10.19 27.18 -4.45
CA PHE A 178 -9.85 25.76 -4.26
C PHE A 178 -10.64 24.86 -5.21
N ASP A 179 -9.92 24.01 -5.95
CA ASP A 179 -10.54 22.99 -6.79
C ASP A 179 -11.21 21.92 -5.94
N VAL A 180 -12.51 22.08 -5.71
CA VAL A 180 -13.37 21.13 -5.00
C VAL A 180 -13.35 19.73 -5.63
N LYS A 181 -12.93 19.59 -6.90
CA LYS A 181 -12.78 18.29 -7.56
C LYS A 181 -11.62 17.49 -6.98
N ALA A 182 -10.49 18.13 -6.70
CA ALA A 182 -9.35 17.47 -6.06
C ALA A 182 -9.68 17.04 -4.62
N LEU A 183 -10.44 17.86 -3.88
CA LEU A 183 -10.87 17.54 -2.51
C LEU A 183 -11.81 16.32 -2.45
N ARG A 184 -12.55 16.06 -3.54
CA ARG A 184 -13.39 14.87 -3.70
C ARG A 184 -12.55 13.60 -3.90
N ALA A 185 -11.38 13.71 -4.53
CA ALA A 185 -10.49 12.58 -4.77
C ALA A 185 -9.98 11.93 -3.47
N PHE A 186 -9.79 12.69 -2.39
CA PHE A 186 -9.38 12.15 -1.08
C PHE A 186 -10.35 11.11 -0.50
N ARG A 187 -11.60 11.06 -0.98
CA ARG A 187 -12.57 10.03 -0.56
C ARG A 187 -12.10 8.63 -0.96
N VAL A 188 -11.21 8.49 -1.95
CA VAL A 188 -10.55 7.22 -2.32
C VAL A 188 -9.69 6.63 -1.21
N LEU A 189 -9.38 7.41 -0.17
CA LEU A 189 -8.64 6.95 1.01
C LEU A 189 -9.54 6.20 2.01
N ARG A 190 -10.87 6.39 1.96
CA ARG A 190 -11.81 5.75 2.91
C ARG A 190 -11.73 4.21 2.96
N PRO A 191 -11.56 3.49 1.84
CA PRO A 191 -11.31 2.05 1.88
C PRO A 191 -10.12 1.65 2.73
N LEU A 192 -9.11 2.52 2.94
CA LEU A 192 -7.98 2.21 3.82
C LEU A 192 -8.40 2.00 5.28
N ARG A 193 -9.55 2.55 5.70
CA ARG A 193 -10.12 2.31 7.04
C ARG A 193 -10.55 0.85 7.26
N LEU A 194 -10.80 0.07 6.19
CA LEU A 194 -11.01 -1.38 6.30
C LEU A 194 -9.80 -2.07 6.93
N VAL A 195 -8.60 -1.58 6.63
CA VAL A 195 -7.37 -2.15 7.19
C VAL A 195 -7.27 -1.89 8.69
N SER A 196 -7.64 -0.68 9.16
CA SER A 196 -7.69 -0.39 10.59
C SER A 196 -8.82 -1.13 11.32
N GLY A 197 -9.93 -1.45 10.65
CA GLY A 197 -11.06 -2.19 11.23
C GLY A 197 -10.86 -3.71 11.29
N VAL A 198 -10.06 -4.29 10.40
CA VAL A 198 -9.88 -5.74 10.29
C VAL A 198 -8.45 -6.15 10.68
N PRO A 199 -8.24 -6.81 11.83
CA PRO A 199 -6.89 -7.12 12.34
C PRO A 199 -6.11 -8.08 11.44
N SER A 200 -6.77 -8.96 10.69
CA SER A 200 -6.09 -9.85 9.74
C SER A 200 -5.42 -9.07 8.59
N LEU A 201 -6.04 -8.00 8.10
CA LEU A 201 -5.47 -7.14 7.07
C LEU A 201 -4.24 -6.37 7.57
N GLN A 202 -4.22 -5.99 8.85
CA GLN A 202 -3.08 -5.31 9.45
C GLN A 202 -1.83 -6.19 9.44
N VAL A 203 -1.97 -7.48 9.76
CA VAL A 203 -0.86 -8.44 9.73
C VAL A 203 -0.32 -8.60 8.31
N VAL A 204 -1.22 -8.73 7.33
CA VAL A 204 -0.85 -8.84 5.92
C VAL A 204 -0.13 -7.59 5.44
N LEU A 205 -0.66 -6.39 5.72
CA LEU A 205 -0.02 -5.14 5.31
C LEU A 205 1.36 -4.97 5.96
N ASN A 206 1.50 -5.31 7.25
CA ASN A 206 2.79 -5.25 7.94
C ASN A 206 3.81 -6.22 7.31
N ALA A 207 3.38 -7.41 6.88
CA ALA A 207 4.24 -8.34 6.16
C ALA A 207 4.69 -7.76 4.80
N ILE A 208 3.76 -7.13 4.06
CA ILE A 208 4.07 -6.44 2.79
C ILE A 208 5.07 -5.31 3.01
N LEU A 209 4.83 -4.45 4.01
CA LEU A 209 5.71 -3.32 4.32
C LEU A 209 7.11 -3.78 4.71
N ARG A 210 7.24 -4.87 5.48
CA ARG A 210 8.55 -5.45 5.82
C ARG A 210 9.27 -6.02 4.60
N ALA A 211 8.55 -6.65 3.67
CA ALA A 211 9.11 -7.15 2.42
C ALA A 211 9.51 -6.03 1.43
N MET A 212 8.92 -4.84 1.56
CA MET A 212 9.24 -3.69 0.72
C MET A 212 10.64 -3.10 1.01
N ILE A 213 11.10 -3.18 2.26
CA ILE A 213 12.41 -2.63 2.67
C ILE A 213 13.58 -3.21 1.85
N PRO A 214 13.76 -4.54 1.69
CA PRO A 214 14.84 -5.06 0.85
C PRO A 214 14.67 -4.72 -0.64
N LEU A 215 13.43 -4.61 -1.13
CA LEU A 215 13.17 -4.21 -2.52
C LEU A 215 13.56 -2.75 -2.78
N LEU A 216 13.49 -1.88 -1.76
CA LEU A 216 13.90 -0.48 -1.88
C LEU A 216 15.38 -0.35 -2.26
N HIS A 217 16.25 -1.23 -1.76
CA HIS A 217 17.67 -1.22 -2.12
C HIS A 217 17.89 -1.54 -3.60
N ILE A 218 17.17 -2.53 -4.14
CA ILE A 218 17.23 -2.89 -5.56
C ILE A 218 16.63 -1.77 -6.41
N ALA A 219 15.49 -1.21 -5.99
CA ALA A 219 14.84 -0.09 -6.66
C ALA A 219 15.74 1.15 -6.74
N LEU A 220 16.48 1.46 -5.67
CA LEU A 220 17.46 2.56 -5.65
C LEU A 220 18.60 2.32 -6.66
N LEU A 221 19.12 1.09 -6.74
CA LEU A 221 20.14 0.74 -7.73
C LEU A 221 19.61 0.90 -9.17
N VAL A 222 18.41 0.38 -9.45
CA VAL A 222 17.77 0.51 -10.76
C VAL A 222 17.51 1.97 -11.11
N MET A 223 17.03 2.77 -10.16
CA MET A 223 16.80 4.21 -10.34
C MET A 223 18.10 4.95 -10.69
N PHE A 224 19.21 4.62 -10.03
CA PHE A 224 20.54 5.18 -10.35
C PHE A 224 21.00 4.81 -11.77
N VAL A 225 20.83 3.56 -12.18
CA VAL A 225 21.16 3.10 -13.53
C VAL A 225 20.32 3.82 -14.59
N ILE A 226 19.02 3.99 -14.34
CA ILE A 226 18.13 4.75 -15.24
C ILE A 226 18.61 6.20 -15.38
N ILE A 227 19.05 6.84 -14.28
CA ILE A 227 19.58 8.21 -14.33
C ILE A 227 20.84 8.28 -15.20
N ILE A 228 21.80 7.36 -15.04
CA ILE A 228 23.01 7.34 -15.87
C ILE A 228 22.66 7.21 -17.35
N TYR A 229 21.82 6.25 -17.70
CA TYR A 229 21.39 6.07 -19.10
C TYR A 229 20.56 7.24 -19.63
N ALA A 230 19.78 7.90 -18.78
CA ALA A 230 19.05 9.10 -19.15
C ALA A 230 19.99 10.28 -19.44
N ILE A 231 21.05 10.46 -18.65
CA ILE A 231 22.07 11.51 -18.90
C ILE A 231 22.83 11.21 -20.19
N ILE A 232 23.31 9.97 -20.36
CA ILE A 232 24.00 9.56 -21.59
C ILE A 232 23.08 9.71 -22.80
N GLY A 233 21.83 9.25 -22.69
CA GLY A 233 20.83 9.36 -23.74
C GLY A 233 20.51 10.81 -24.09
N LEU A 234 20.38 11.70 -23.09
CA LEU A 234 20.17 13.13 -23.29
C LEU A 234 21.35 13.76 -24.04
N GLU A 235 22.59 13.50 -23.63
CA GLU A 235 23.78 14.05 -24.28
C GLU A 235 23.94 13.53 -25.72
N LEU A 236 23.75 12.23 -25.95
CA LEU A 236 23.85 11.62 -27.28
C LEU A 236 22.74 12.10 -28.21
N ILE A 237 21.50 12.16 -27.73
CA ILE A 237 20.33 12.56 -28.53
C ILE A 237 20.32 14.06 -28.74
N GLN A 238 20.67 14.89 -27.75
CA GLN A 238 20.77 16.35 -27.94
C GLN A 238 21.83 16.69 -28.99
N HIS A 239 22.99 16.05 -28.97
CA HIS A 239 24.02 16.26 -29.97
C HIS A 239 23.61 15.73 -31.36
N SER A 240 22.94 14.57 -31.42
CA SER A 240 22.40 14.01 -32.67
C SER A 240 21.27 14.89 -33.26
N LEU A 241 20.31 15.34 -32.45
CA LEU A 241 19.15 16.10 -32.91
C LEU A 241 19.53 17.55 -33.25
N THR A 242 20.43 18.20 -32.51
CA THR A 242 20.89 19.56 -32.87
C THR A 242 21.54 19.60 -34.26
N LYS A 243 22.19 18.51 -34.69
CA LYS A 243 22.81 18.35 -36.02
C LYS A 243 21.84 17.83 -37.11
N LYS A 244 20.64 17.35 -36.74
CA LYS A 244 19.66 16.67 -37.63
C LYS A 244 18.29 17.38 -37.69
N ARG A 245 18.21 18.69 -37.45
CA ARG A 245 16.92 19.42 -37.48
C ARG A 245 16.46 19.76 -38.89
N LYS A 246 15.99 18.74 -39.61
CA LYS A 246 15.03 18.92 -40.70
C LYS A 246 13.87 17.96 -40.46
N THR A 247 12.76 18.50 -39.98
CA THR A 247 11.48 17.77 -39.97
C THR A 247 10.89 17.91 -41.36
N HIS A 248 10.65 16.77 -42.02
CA HIS A 248 10.14 16.73 -43.37
C HIS A 248 8.64 16.44 -43.33
N PHE A 249 7.90 17.20 -44.13
CA PHE A 249 6.47 17.01 -44.30
C PHE A 249 6.19 16.75 -45.77
N SER A 250 5.68 15.57 -46.05
CA SER A 250 5.27 15.15 -47.40
C SER A 250 3.80 15.43 -47.58
N PHE A 251 3.47 16.25 -48.57
CA PHE A 251 2.10 16.49 -49.01
C PHE A 251 1.82 15.70 -50.29
N ASP A 252 0.62 15.11 -50.36
CA ASP A 252 0.09 14.55 -51.59
C ASP A 252 -0.36 15.71 -52.52
N PRO A 253 0.18 15.83 -53.74
CA PRO A 253 -0.13 16.92 -54.66
C PRO A 253 -1.60 16.94 -55.13
N SER A 254 -2.34 15.84 -54.98
CA SER A 254 -3.72 15.71 -55.46
C SER A 254 -4.78 16.07 -54.41
N THR A 255 -4.51 15.81 -53.13
CA THR A 255 -5.47 15.99 -52.02
C THR A 255 -5.08 17.13 -51.07
N GLY A 256 -3.83 17.60 -51.12
CA GLY A 256 -3.29 18.59 -50.18
C GLY A 256 -3.17 18.09 -48.74
N GLN A 257 -3.46 16.80 -48.49
CA GLN A 257 -3.35 16.17 -47.18
C GLN A 257 -1.93 15.65 -46.94
N LEU A 258 -1.61 15.44 -45.66
CA LEU A 258 -0.38 14.79 -45.26
C LEU A 258 -0.33 13.38 -45.85
N ALA A 259 0.72 13.08 -46.59
CA ALA A 259 1.00 11.71 -47.03
C ALA A 259 1.32 10.78 -45.84
N GLN A 260 1.68 11.33 -44.67
CA GLN A 260 1.98 10.58 -43.46
C GLN A 260 1.51 11.33 -42.21
N HIS A 261 0.70 10.68 -41.38
CA HIS A 261 0.05 11.28 -40.19
C HIS A 261 1.02 11.62 -39.04
N THR A 262 2.26 11.12 -39.09
CA THR A 262 3.34 11.43 -38.14
C THR A 262 4.59 11.92 -38.89
N PRO A 263 5.13 13.10 -38.55
CA PRO A 263 6.33 13.64 -39.20
C PRO A 263 7.55 12.79 -38.82
N SER A 264 8.38 12.45 -39.81
CA SER A 264 9.63 11.73 -39.61
C SER A 264 10.82 12.70 -39.53
N THR A 265 11.85 12.31 -38.78
CA THR A 265 13.11 13.08 -38.71
C THR A 265 14.09 12.52 -39.74
N CYS A 266 14.72 13.39 -40.55
CA CYS A 266 15.77 12.98 -41.48
C CYS A 266 17.08 13.72 -41.19
N GLY A 267 18.23 13.05 -41.42
CA GLY A 267 19.54 13.63 -41.19
C GLY A 267 20.23 14.08 -42.48
N PHE A 268 21.43 14.66 -42.37
CA PHE A 268 22.25 15.09 -43.51
C PHE A 268 22.88 13.88 -44.24
N ALA A 269 23.46 14.10 -45.42
CA ALA A 269 23.94 13.11 -46.39
C ALA A 269 24.93 12.03 -45.91
N SER A 270 25.35 12.03 -44.64
CA SER A 270 26.22 11.02 -44.02
C SER A 270 25.54 10.27 -42.87
N SER A 271 24.20 10.27 -42.82
CA SER A 271 23.43 9.68 -41.72
C SER A 271 22.47 8.60 -42.23
N ALA A 272 22.15 7.62 -41.38
CA ALA A 272 21.37 6.44 -41.74
C ALA A 272 19.96 6.73 -42.31
N PHE A 273 19.41 7.92 -42.09
CA PHE A 273 18.11 8.35 -42.62
C PHE A 273 18.31 9.45 -43.65
N HIS A 274 18.37 9.05 -44.93
CA HIS A 274 18.43 9.98 -46.05
C HIS A 274 17.04 10.50 -46.42
N CYS A 275 16.91 11.81 -46.48
CA CYS A 275 15.78 12.46 -47.13
C CYS A 275 15.91 12.23 -48.65
N GLN A 276 15.21 11.24 -49.22
CA GLN A 276 15.02 11.15 -50.67
C GLN A 276 13.74 11.91 -51.04
N PRO A 277 13.84 13.05 -51.75
CA PRO A 277 12.66 13.69 -52.33
C PRO A 277 12.18 12.80 -53.46
N ASN A 278 11.12 12.02 -53.23
CA ASN A 278 10.44 11.34 -54.32
C ASN A 278 9.73 12.42 -55.15
N GLY A 279 10.05 12.51 -56.44
CA GLY A 279 9.72 13.62 -57.34
C GLY A 279 8.23 13.89 -57.59
N SER A 280 7.34 13.21 -56.87
CA SER A 280 5.88 13.36 -56.91
C SER A 280 5.26 13.96 -55.64
N SER A 281 6.05 14.35 -54.62
CA SER A 281 5.54 14.89 -53.35
C SER A 281 6.07 16.30 -53.08
N LEU A 282 5.17 17.23 -52.72
CA LEU A 282 5.57 18.57 -52.30
C LEU A 282 6.14 18.46 -50.89
N SER A 283 7.39 18.90 -50.69
CA SER A 283 8.08 18.75 -49.42
C SER A 283 8.46 20.08 -48.80
N ILE A 284 8.07 20.28 -47.53
CA ILE A 284 8.47 21.44 -46.73
C ILE A 284 9.40 20.93 -45.62
N SER A 285 10.63 21.48 -45.58
CA SER A 285 11.57 21.24 -44.48
C SER A 285 11.57 22.45 -43.56
N ILE A 286 11.14 22.25 -42.31
CA ILE A 286 11.21 23.29 -41.28
C ILE A 286 12.49 23.07 -40.48
N GLU A 287 13.38 24.05 -40.51
CA GLU A 287 14.60 24.06 -39.70
C GLU A 287 14.28 24.67 -38.34
N ALA A 288 14.25 23.83 -37.29
CA ALA A 288 13.98 24.34 -35.95
C ALA A 288 15.17 25.18 -35.44
N ILE A 289 14.88 26.41 -35.00
CA ILE A 289 15.84 27.42 -34.53
C ILE A 289 16.72 26.87 -33.40
N PRO A 290 18.06 26.99 -33.45
CA PRO A 290 18.94 26.61 -32.34
C PRO A 290 18.59 27.38 -31.06
N ARG A 291 18.19 26.64 -30.00
CA ARG A 291 17.98 27.16 -28.63
C ARG A 291 19.25 27.71 -27.96
N ARG A 292 20.31 28.04 -28.71
CA ARG A 292 21.45 28.82 -28.19
C ARG A 292 21.12 30.32 -28.02
N LEU A 293 19.92 30.75 -28.42
CA LEU A 293 19.42 32.13 -28.29
C LEU A 293 18.32 32.31 -27.23
N VAL A 294 17.97 31.27 -26.46
CA VAL A 294 16.95 31.35 -25.37
C VAL A 294 17.58 31.01 -24.02
N ALA A 295 18.78 31.53 -23.77
CA ALA A 295 19.39 31.58 -22.45
C ALA A 295 19.35 33.04 -21.98
N TRP A 296 18.18 33.47 -21.53
CA TRP A 296 17.93 34.53 -20.56
C TRP A 296 16.73 34.11 -19.73
#